data_AF-A0A1S8CYS8-F1
#
_entry.id   AF-A0A1S8CYS8-F1
#
_cell.length_a   1.000
_cell.length_b   1.000
_cell.length_c   1.000
_cell.angle_alpha   90.00
_cell.angle_beta   90.00
_cell.angle_gamma   90.00
#
_symmetry.space_group_name_H-M   'P 1'
#
loop_
_entity.id
_entity.type
_entity.pdbx_description
1 polymer ?
#
loop_
_entity_poly.entity_id
_entity_poly.type
_entity_poly.pdbx_seq_one_letter_code
_entity_poly.pdbx_strand_id
1 'polypeptide(L)'
;AVLHPGGGGGWAAQGFTLAAATAWMEDGSVGELVRRKRQDARRRNALARGLLGGAGLSLRGDPRAYHLWLELPDPWRAETFVAAAARRRIAVSPAAEFAAGPG
;
A
#
# COMPACT_ATOMS: atom_id res chain seq x y z
N ALA A 1 -47.92 -7.88 -11.96
CA ALA A 1 -46.69 -7.09 -12.23
C ALA A 1 -45.60 -7.62 -11.32
N VAL A 2 -44.59 -8.29 -11.90
CA VAL A 2 -43.41 -8.78 -11.19
C VAL A 2 -42.52 -7.57 -10.92
N LEU A 3 -42.27 -7.25 -9.65
CA LEU A 3 -41.29 -6.25 -9.27
C LEU A 3 -39.91 -6.87 -9.37
N HIS A 4 -39.15 -6.47 -10.41
CA HIS A 4 -37.70 -6.69 -10.45
C HIS A 4 -37.02 -5.76 -9.44
N PRO A 5 -36.26 -6.26 -8.46
CA PRO A 5 -35.36 -5.41 -7.71
C PRO A 5 -34.22 -5.00 -8.65
N GLY A 6 -34.22 -3.71 -8.99
CA GLY A 6 -33.17 -3.07 -9.75
C GLY A 6 -31.81 -3.15 -9.06
N GLY A 7 -30.77 -3.01 -9.87
CA GLY A 7 -29.37 -3.20 -9.50
C GLY A 7 -28.95 -2.45 -8.24
N GLY A 8 -28.51 -3.21 -7.25
CA GLY A 8 -28.00 -2.71 -5.97
C GLY A 8 -27.32 -3.84 -5.21
N GLY A 9 -26.20 -4.35 -5.71
CA GLY A 9 -25.56 -5.53 -5.09
C GLY A 9 -24.11 -5.81 -5.47
N GLY A 10 -23.42 -4.88 -6.14
CA GLY A 10 -22.01 -5.07 -6.54
C GLY A 10 -20.98 -4.77 -5.44
N TRP A 11 -21.41 -4.53 -4.21
CA TRP A 11 -20.56 -4.08 -3.10
C TRP A 11 -20.49 -5.07 -1.93
N ALA A 12 -21.36 -6.08 -1.93
CA ALA A 12 -21.30 -7.16 -0.96
C ALA A 12 -20.38 -8.28 -1.47
N ALA A 13 -19.54 -8.80 -0.59
CA ALA A 13 -18.80 -10.03 -0.89
C ALA A 13 -19.82 -11.12 -1.24
N GLN A 14 -19.59 -11.82 -2.36
CA GLN A 14 -20.42 -12.97 -2.73
C GLN A 14 -20.40 -14.00 -1.59
N GLY A 15 -21.49 -14.75 -1.41
CA GLY A 15 -21.69 -15.60 -0.21
C GLY A 15 -20.52 -16.54 0.11
N PHE A 16 -19.87 -17.09 -0.92
CA PHE A 16 -18.65 -17.90 -0.75
C PHE A 16 -17.47 -17.10 -0.17
N THR A 17 -17.19 -15.91 -0.72
CA THR A 17 -16.09 -15.05 -0.25
C THR A 17 -16.28 -14.63 1.20
N LEU A 18 -17.53 -14.33 1.59
CA LEU A 18 -17.85 -14.02 2.98
C LEU A 18 -17.64 -15.23 3.90
N ALA A 19 -18.17 -16.40 3.54
CA ALA A 19 -18.02 -17.61 4.33
C ALA A 19 -16.54 -18.00 4.52
N ALA A 20 -15.73 -17.92 3.45
CA ALA A 20 -14.30 -18.18 3.50
C ALA A 20 -13.56 -17.17 4.38
N ALA A 21 -13.87 -15.87 4.25
CA ALA A 21 -13.26 -14.83 5.07
C ALA A 21 -13.57 -15.01 6.57
N THR A 22 -14.82 -15.35 6.91
CA THR A 22 -15.22 -15.62 8.30
C THR A 22 -14.48 -16.83 8.85
N ALA A 23 -14.45 -17.94 8.12
CA ALA A 23 -13.72 -19.14 8.55
C ALA A 23 -12.23 -18.84 8.81
N TRP A 24 -11.57 -18.09 7.92
CA TRP A 24 -10.17 -17.70 8.11
C TRP A 24 -9.92 -16.73 9.27
N MET A 25 -10.93 -15.95 9.66
CA MET A 25 -10.84 -15.10 10.85
C MET A 25 -10.99 -15.95 12.12
N GLU A 26 -11.91 -16.91 12.13
CA GLU A 26 -12.18 -17.79 13.28
C GLU A 26 -11.07 -18.81 13.52
N ASP A 27 -10.51 -19.40 12.45
CA ASP A 27 -9.43 -20.40 12.55
C ASP A 27 -8.04 -19.78 12.78
N GLY A 28 -7.94 -18.45 12.83
CA GLY A 28 -6.71 -17.70 13.07
C GLY A 28 -5.82 -17.51 11.83
N SER A 29 -6.20 -18.00 10.65
CA SER A 29 -5.44 -17.86 9.40
C SER A 29 -5.15 -16.41 9.05
N VAL A 30 -6.12 -15.50 9.25
CA VAL A 30 -5.91 -14.06 9.04
C VAL A 30 -4.84 -13.50 9.98
N GLY A 31 -4.85 -13.91 11.25
CA GLY A 31 -3.85 -13.49 12.24
C GLY A 31 -2.43 -13.93 11.84
N GLU A 32 -2.28 -15.19 11.45
CA GLU A 32 -1.00 -15.73 10.98
C GLU A 32 -0.54 -15.06 9.68
N LEU A 33 -1.45 -14.81 8.74
CA LEU A 33 -1.16 -14.07 7.51
C LEU A 33 -0.67 -12.65 7.82
N VAL A 34 -1.35 -11.93 8.72
CA VAL A 34 -0.93 -10.59 9.15
C VAL A 34 0.45 -10.62 9.79
N ARG A 35 0.74 -11.61 10.64
CA ARG A 35 2.06 -11.79 11.26
C ARG A 35 3.15 -11.99 10.22
N ARG A 36 2.91 -12.90 9.25
CA ARG A 36 3.83 -13.16 8.13
C ARG A 36 4.05 -11.94 7.26
N LYS A 37 2.98 -11.23 6.87
CA LYS A 37 3.07 -9.98 6.09
C LYS A 37 3.88 -8.92 6.82
N ARG A 38 3.66 -8.71 8.12
CA ARG A 38 4.44 -7.75 8.92
C ARG A 38 5.92 -8.14 9.03
N GLN A 39 6.24 -9.43 9.15
CA GLN A 39 7.63 -9.90 9.18
C GLN A 39 8.33 -9.67 7.83
N ASP A 40 7.67 -10.01 6.72
CA ASP A 40 8.20 -9.79 5.39
C ASP A 40 8.37 -8.29 5.09
N ALA A 41 7.38 -7.46 5.44
CA ALA A 41 7.46 -6.01 5.30
C ALA A 41 8.68 -5.44 6.04
N ARG A 42 8.91 -5.86 7.31
CA ARG A 42 10.11 -5.46 8.07
C ARG A 42 11.41 -5.80 7.36
N ARG A 43 11.52 -7.02 6.85
CA ARG A 43 12.72 -7.48 6.14
C ARG A 43 12.98 -6.65 4.88
N ARG A 44 11.94 -6.44 4.05
CA ARG A 44 12.06 -5.65 2.81
C ARG A 44 12.32 -4.18 3.09
N ASN A 45 11.65 -3.62 4.10
CA ASN A 45 11.84 -2.23 4.52
C ASN A 45 13.26 -1.98 5.01
N ALA A 46 13.80 -2.87 5.85
CA ALA A 46 15.18 -2.78 6.34
C ALA A 46 16.20 -2.85 5.19
N LEU A 47 16.01 -3.76 4.23
CA LEU A 47 16.86 -3.85 3.04
C LEU A 47 16.82 -2.56 2.21
N ALA A 48 15.62 -2.05 1.91
CA ALA A 48 15.45 -0.82 1.15
C ALA A 48 16.07 0.38 1.87
N ARG A 49 15.86 0.52 3.19
CA ARG A 49 16.48 1.57 4.00
C ARG A 49 18.01 1.47 4.02
N GLY A 50 18.56 0.25 4.08
CA GLY A 50 20.01 0.03 4.01
C GLY A 50 20.61 0.49 2.67
N LEU A 51 19.98 0.09 1.56
CA LEU A 51 20.47 0.42 0.22
C LEU A 51 20.27 1.89 -0.14
N LEU A 52 19.05 2.40 0.04
CA LEU A 52 18.69 3.77 -0.34
C LEU A 52 19.22 4.80 0.66
N GLY A 53 19.17 4.50 1.96
CA GLY A 53 19.77 5.34 2.99
C GLY A 53 21.30 5.35 2.93
N GLY A 54 21.92 4.21 2.62
CA GLY A 54 23.37 4.14 2.35
C GLY A 54 23.79 4.95 1.12
N ALA A 55 22.87 5.20 0.18
CA ALA A 55 23.06 6.11 -0.95
C ALA A 55 22.78 7.59 -0.61
N GLY A 56 22.56 7.93 0.67
CA GLY A 56 22.35 9.29 1.15
C GLY A 56 20.90 9.80 1.05
N LEU A 57 19.92 8.94 0.78
CA LEU A 57 18.52 9.34 0.69
C LEU A 57 17.86 9.36 2.08
N SER A 58 17.10 10.43 2.38
CA SER A 58 16.32 10.53 3.61
C SER A 58 14.96 9.85 3.45
N LEU A 59 14.66 8.88 4.32
CA LEU A 59 13.50 7.98 4.18
C LEU A 59 12.64 7.96 5.45
N ARG A 60 11.34 8.20 5.29
CA ARG A 60 10.30 8.13 6.34
C ARG A 60 9.35 6.95 6.10
N GLY A 61 8.54 6.64 7.12
CA GLY A 61 7.51 5.58 7.07
C GLY A 61 7.70 4.48 8.12
N ASP A 62 6.62 3.75 8.40
CA ASP A 62 6.59 2.67 9.39
C ASP A 62 7.47 1.47 8.94
N PRO A 63 8.30 0.89 9.83
CA PRO A 63 9.17 -0.24 9.48
C PRO A 63 8.39 -1.52 9.11
N ARG A 64 7.08 -1.58 9.34
CA ARG A 64 6.17 -2.69 8.99
C ARG A 64 5.39 -2.41 7.70
N ALA A 65 5.62 -1.26 7.06
CA ALA A 65 5.01 -0.91 5.78
C ALA A 65 5.87 -1.38 4.59
N TYR A 66 5.18 -1.68 3.49
CA TYR A 66 5.82 -2.06 2.22
C TYR A 66 6.29 -0.85 1.38
N HIS A 67 5.98 0.37 1.81
CA HIS A 67 6.38 1.61 1.14
C HIS A 67 7.27 2.45 2.05
N LEU A 68 8.04 3.33 1.43
CA LEU A 68 8.86 4.33 2.09
C LEU A 68 8.54 5.69 1.47
N TRP A 69 8.61 6.72 2.30
CA TRP A 69 8.49 8.11 1.88
C TRP A 69 9.89 8.67 1.69
N LEU A 70 10.19 9.12 0.47
CA LEU A 70 11.44 9.81 0.16
C LEU A 70 11.25 11.30 0.42
N GLU A 71 12.05 11.86 1.34
CA GLU A 71 12.22 13.30 1.40
C GLU A 71 13.09 13.71 0.20
N LEU A 72 12.50 14.48 -0.71
CA LEU A 72 13.19 14.87 -1.93
C LEU A 72 14.27 15.92 -1.60
N PRO A 73 15.53 15.69 -1.98
CA PRO A 73 16.56 16.71 -1.81
C PRO A 73 16.31 17.87 -2.79
N ASP A 74 16.74 19.06 -2.42
CA ASP A 74 16.73 20.20 -3.34
C ASP A 74 17.50 19.85 -4.63
N PRO A 75 17.06 20.31 -5.82
CA PRO A 75 15.91 21.19 -6.07
C PRO A 75 14.63 20.44 -6.49
N TRP A 76 14.48 19.16 -6.11
CA TRP A 76 13.41 18.33 -6.65
C TRP A 76 12.03 18.72 -6.11
N ARG A 77 11.06 18.86 -7.03
CA ARG A 77 9.63 18.83 -6.72
C ARG A 77 9.08 17.44 -7.01
N ALA A 78 7.97 17.07 -6.37
CA ALA A 78 7.39 15.73 -6.49
C ALA A 78 7.08 15.37 -7.96
N GLU A 79 6.41 16.26 -8.69
CA GLU A 79 5.97 16.00 -10.07
C GLU A 79 7.16 15.86 -11.03
N THR A 80 8.17 16.71 -10.88
CA THR A 80 9.37 16.68 -11.73
C THR A 80 10.23 15.46 -11.43
N PHE A 81 10.28 15.02 -10.17
CA PHE A 81 10.95 13.79 -9.77
C PHE A 81 10.24 12.56 -10.33
N VAL A 82 8.92 12.47 -10.21
CA VAL A 82 8.10 11.38 -10.76
C VAL A 82 8.32 11.25 -12.27
N ALA A 83 8.26 12.36 -13.01
CA ALA A 83 8.53 12.37 -14.44
C ALA A 83 9.97 11.92 -14.78
N ALA A 84 10.96 12.35 -14.00
CA ALA A 84 12.35 11.92 -14.18
C ALA A 84 12.56 10.43 -13.90
N ALA A 85 11.93 9.90 -12.85
CA ALA A 85 11.97 8.48 -12.52
C ALA A 85 11.28 7.63 -13.60
N ALA A 86 10.14 8.07 -14.12
CA ALA A 86 9.42 7.39 -15.19
C ALA A 86 10.25 7.29 -16.48
N ARG A 87 11.01 8.33 -16.85
CA ARG A 87 11.98 8.28 -17.98
C ARG A 87 13.07 7.22 -17.79
N ARG A 88 13.35 6.83 -16.54
CA ARG A 88 14.26 5.74 -16.17
C ARG A 88 13.54 4.41 -15.95
N ARG A 89 12.25 4.33 -16.27
CA ARG A 89 11.37 3.15 -16.05
C ARG A 89 11.24 2.77 -14.57
N ILE A 90 11.29 3.77 -13.69
CA ILE A 90 11.08 3.61 -12.25
C ILE A 90 9.74 4.28 -11.91
N ALA A 91 8.78 3.49 -11.45
CA ALA A 91 7.49 3.98 -10.99
C ALA A 91 7.60 4.47 -9.53
N VAL A 92 7.17 5.70 -9.29
CA VAL A 92 7.02 6.30 -7.96
C VAL A 92 5.74 7.13 -7.96
N SER A 93 5.03 7.13 -6.85
CA SER A 93 3.83 7.97 -6.66
C SER A 93 4.18 9.23 -5.87
N PRO A 94 3.63 10.40 -6.25
CA PRO A 94 3.75 11.62 -5.45
C PRO A 94 2.97 11.49 -4.13
N ALA A 95 3.45 12.14 -3.07
CA ALA A 95 2.80 12.09 -1.76
C ALA A 95 1.39 12.69 -1.73
N ALA A 96 1.10 13.62 -2.64
CA ALA A 96 -0.22 14.23 -2.76
C ALA A 96 -1.35 13.23 -3.07
N GLU A 97 -1.06 12.09 -3.73
CA GLU A 97 -2.04 11.02 -3.98
C GLU A 97 -2.56 10.36 -2.68
N PHE A 98 -1.85 10.54 -1.57
CA PHE A 98 -2.17 9.96 -0.26
C PHE A 98 -2.59 11.01 0.77
N ALA A 99 -2.67 12.28 0.38
CA ALA A 99 -3.16 13.33 1.25
C ALA A 99 -4.69 13.18 1.42
N ALA A 100 -5.15 13.12 2.67
CA ALA A 100 -6.57 13.31 2.94
C ALA A 100 -6.90 14.79 2.66
N GLY A 101 -8.03 15.04 1.99
CA GLY A 101 -8.56 16.40 1.86
C GLY A 101 -8.85 17.01 3.25
N PRO A 102 -9.05 18.34 3.35
CA PRO A 102 -9.55 18.93 4.58
C PRO A 102 -10.87 18.23 4.95
N GLY A 103 -10.91 17.71 6.19
CA GLY A 103 -12.12 17.13 6.77
C GLY A 103 -13.14 18.20 7.17
#